data_AF-A0A4Q3N489-F1
#
_entry.id   AF-A0A4Q3N489-F1
#
_cell.length_a   1.000
_cell.length_b   1.000
_cell.length_c   1.000
_cell.angle_alpha   90.00
_cell.angle_beta   90.00
_cell.angle_gamma   90.00
#
_symmetry.space_group_name_H-M   'P 1'
#
loop_
_entity.id
_entity.type
_entity.pdbx_description
1 polymer ?
#
loop_
_entity_poly.entity_id
_entity_poly.type
_entity_poly.pdbx_seq_one_letter_code
_entity_poly.pdbx_strand_id
1 'polypeptide(L)' 'NLTPVARHGYRIGVPGDAARWREAVNTDAAIYGGSGAGNGGGANTESHPSHGHARSLVLTLPPLSTLFLVEELPSES' A
#
# COMPACT_ATOMS: atom_id res chain seq x y z
N ASN A 1 -1.51 -10.29 -2.52
CA ASN A 1 -1.96 -11.32 -1.56
C ASN A 1 -2.59 -12.45 -2.35
N LEU A 2 -1.98 -13.65 -2.38
CA LEU A 2 -2.43 -14.77 -3.21
C LEU A 2 -3.24 -15.81 -2.43
N THR A 3 -3.78 -15.44 -1.27
CA THR A 3 -4.68 -16.28 -0.46
C THR A 3 -6.03 -15.59 -0.27
N PRO A 4 -7.11 -16.33 0.03
CA PRO A 4 -8.44 -15.75 0.26
C PRO A 4 -8.58 -15.04 1.62
N VAL A 5 -7.50 -14.93 2.40
CA VAL A 5 -7.51 -14.33 3.73
C VAL A 5 -6.92 -12.92 3.64
N ALA A 6 -7.70 -11.91 4.02
CA ALA A 6 -7.22 -10.53 4.12
C ALA A 6 -6.11 -10.40 5.17
N ARG A 7 -5.14 -9.50 4.91
CA ARG A 7 -4.04 -9.22 5.84
C ARG A 7 -4.08 -7.76 6.24
N HIS A 8 -4.34 -7.50 7.51
CA HIS A 8 -4.28 -6.15 8.07
C HIS A 8 -2.92 -5.93 8.75
N GLY A 9 -2.46 -4.69 8.79
CA GLY A 9 -1.20 -4.36 9.46
C GLY A 9 0.04 -4.95 8.77
N TYR A 10 -0.06 -5.32 7.49
CA TYR A 10 1.02 -5.98 6.79
C TYR A 10 2.11 -4.98 6.44
N ARG A 11 3.31 -5.19 7.00
CA ARG A 11 4.43 -4.25 6.86
C ARG A 11 5.26 -4.56 5.63
N ILE A 12 5.56 -3.53 4.83
CA ILE A 12 6.45 -3.62 3.67
C ILE A 12 7.47 -2.48 3.72
N GLY A 13 8.76 -2.83 3.74
CA GLY A 13 9.85 -1.87 3.53
C GLY A 13 9.80 -1.25 2.14
N VAL A 14 10.02 0.06 2.04
CA VAL A 14 9.97 0.82 0.78
C VAL A 14 11.25 1.62 0.57
N PRO A 15 11.72 1.76 -0.68
CA PRO A 15 12.86 2.61 -0.99
C PRO A 15 12.52 4.10 -0.86
N GLY A 16 13.55 4.94 -0.85
CA GLY A 16 13.40 6.39 -0.89
C GLY A 16 12.87 7.03 0.41
N ASP A 17 12.59 8.33 0.30
CA ASP A 17 12.20 9.18 1.43
C ASP A 17 10.79 9.77 1.29
N ALA A 18 9.99 9.27 0.34
CA ALA A 18 8.62 9.72 0.12
C ALA A 18 7.80 9.64 1.42
N ALA A 19 7.13 10.74 1.77
CA ALA A 19 6.30 10.82 2.97
C ALA A 19 5.05 9.95 2.87
N ARG A 20 4.54 9.75 1.64
CA ARG A 20 3.33 8.99 1.35
C ARG A 20 3.48 8.22 0.05
N TRP A 21 2.84 7.07 0.00
CA TRP A 21 2.69 6.24 -1.18
C TRP A 21 1.23 6.17 -1.56
N ARG A 22 0.92 6.52 -2.80
CA ARG A 22 -0.43 6.46 -3.34
C ARG A 22 -0.73 5.06 -3.87
N GLU A 23 -1.92 4.56 -3.56
CA GLU A 23 -2.47 3.34 -4.15
C GLU A 23 -2.94 3.65 -5.57
N ALA A 24 -2.06 3.42 -6.55
CA ALA A 24 -2.34 3.71 -7.96
C ALA A 24 -3.30 2.69 -8.57
N VAL A 25 -3.18 1.42 -8.17
CA VAL A 25 -4.09 0.34 -8.57
C VAL A 25 -4.38 -0.55 -7.37
N ASN A 26 -5.65 -0.91 -7.22
CA ASN A 26 -6.10 -1.94 -6.30
C ASN A 26 -7.05 -2.86 -7.06
N THR A 27 -6.65 -4.11 -7.30
CA THR A 27 -7.47 -5.05 -8.07
C THR A 27 -8.70 -5.54 -7.29
N ASP A 28 -8.80 -5.27 -5.99
CA ASP A 28 -10.00 -5.53 -5.18
C ASP A 28 -10.95 -4.32 -5.15
N ALA A 29 -10.66 -3.23 -5.86
CA ALA A 29 -11.57 -2.09 -5.93
C ALA A 29 -12.94 -2.49 -6.51
N ALA A 30 -14.02 -1.89 -5.99
CA ALA A 30 -15.39 -2.20 -6.40
C ALA A 30 -15.65 -2.02 -7.90
N ILE A 31 -14.95 -1.07 -8.54
CA ILE A 31 -15.04 -0.84 -10.00
C ILE A 31 -14.55 -2.02 -10.84
N TYR A 32 -13.76 -2.93 -10.25
CA TYR A 32 -13.30 -4.17 -10.87
C TYR A 32 -14.09 -5.40 -10.39
N GLY A 33 -15.16 -5.20 -9.60
CA GLY A 33 -15.95 -6.28 -9.02
C GLY A 33 -15.36 -6.89 -7.73
N GLY A 34 -14.34 -6.26 -7.15
CA GLY A 34 -13.78 -6.67 -5.86
C GLY A 34 -14.59 -6.14 -4.66
N SER A 35 -14.11 -6.44 -3.45
CA SER A 35 -14.81 -6.08 -2.21
C SER A 35 -14.76 -4.60 -1.85
N GLY A 36 -13.82 -3.85 -2.45
CA GLY A 36 -13.54 -2.46 -2.13
C GLY A 36 -12.59 -2.26 -0.93
N ALA A 37 -12.05 -3.34 -0.36
CA ALA A 37 -11.06 -3.23 0.70
C ALA A 37 -9.73 -2.68 0.17
N GLY A 38 -9.00 -1.94 0.99
CA GLY A 38 -7.74 -1.32 0.58
C GLY A 38 -7.24 -0.30 1.60
N ASN A 39 -6.43 0.65 1.12
CA ASN A 39 -5.73 1.61 1.98
C ASN A 39 -6.29 3.04 1.87
N GLY A 40 -7.52 3.23 1.38
CA GLY A 40 -8.13 4.57 1.28
C GLY A 40 -7.35 5.52 0.37
N GLY A 41 -6.77 5.00 -0.71
CA GLY A 41 -6.01 5.76 -1.69
C GLY A 41 -4.50 5.85 -1.44
N GLY A 42 -3.98 5.34 -0.32
CA GLY A 42 -2.53 5.28 -0.08
C GLY A 42 -2.16 5.10 1.38
N ALA A 43 -0.87 5.03 1.68
CA ALA A 43 -0.35 4.88 3.04
C ALA A 43 0.79 5.85 3.32
N ASN A 44 0.84 6.35 4.54
CA ASN A 44 1.95 7.18 5.02
C ASN A 44 3.14 6.30 5.38
N THR A 45 4.33 6.82 5.13
CA THR A 45 5.58 6.10 5.39
C THR A 45 6.01 6.29 6.85
N GLU A 46 6.26 5.18 7.55
CA GLU A 46 6.78 5.17 8.92
C GLU A 46 8.31 5.04 8.95
N SER A 47 8.95 5.67 9.94
CA SER A 47 10.39 5.49 10.25
C SER A 47 10.64 4.19 11.00
N HIS A 48 10.19 3.08 10.42
CA HIS A 48 10.35 1.73 10.95
C HIS A 48 11.03 0.83 9.91
N PRO A 49 12.26 0.35 10.15
CA PRO A 49 12.97 -0.49 9.19
C PRO A 49 12.23 -1.80 8.90
N SER A 50 12.26 -2.24 7.64
CA SER A 50 11.69 -3.52 7.20
C SER A 50 12.23 -3.88 5.81
N HIS A 51 12.31 -5.17 5.49
CA HIS A 51 12.74 -5.70 4.17
C HIS A 51 14.02 -5.05 3.60
N GLY A 52 14.98 -4.68 4.45
CA GLY A 52 16.24 -4.05 4.03
C GLY A 52 16.16 -2.53 3.77
N HIS A 53 15.01 -1.90 4.02
CA HIS A 53 14.82 -0.46 3.90
C HIS A 53 14.67 0.21 5.28
N ALA A 54 15.08 1.47 5.39
CA ALA A 54 14.99 2.26 6.62
C ALA A 54 13.54 2.64 6.99
N ARG A 55 12.65 2.65 6.00
CA ARG A 55 11.25 3.06 6.13
C ARG A 55 10.30 1.99 5.61
N SER A 56 9.06 2.01 6.07
CA SER A 56 8.05 1.04 5.66
C SER A 56 6.63 1.60 5.66
N LEU A 57 5.74 0.87 4.99
CA LEU A 57 4.30 1.08 5.00
C LEU A 57 3.62 0.01 5.84
N VAL A 58 2.49 0.36 6.44
CA VAL A 58 1.57 -0.57 7.08
C VAL A 58 0.31 -0.62 6.22
N LEU A 59 0.04 -1.78 5.61
CA LEU A 59 -1.00 -1.92 4.60
C LEU A 59 -2.08 -2.91 5.03
N THR A 60 -3.30 -2.64 4.56
CA THR A 60 -4.32 -3.68 4.37
C THR A 60 -4.12 -4.28 2.98
N LEU A 61 -3.89 -5.59 2.93
CA LEU A 61 -3.86 -6.39 1.71
C LEU A 61 -5.17 -7.17 1.59
N PRO A 62 -6.05 -6.80 0.63
CA PRO A 62 -7.28 -7.54 0.40
C PRO A 62 -7.03 -9.01 -0.01
N PRO A 63 -8.03 -9.90 0.07
CA PRO A 63 -7.89 -11.28 -0.38
C PRO A 63 -7.69 -11.35 -1.90
N LEU A 64 -6.87 -12.29 -2.36
CA LEU A 64 -6.65 -12.56 -3.80
C LEU A 64 -6.41 -11.32 -4.67
N SER A 65 -5.72 -10.30 -4.14
CA SER A 65 -5.54 -9.01 -4.82
C SER A 65 -4.09 -8.60 -4.99
N THR A 66 -3.87 -7.65 -5.89
CA THR A 66 -2.60 -6.97 -6.12
C THR A 66 -2.79 -5.47 -5.96
N LEU A 67 -1.87 -4.84 -5.24
CA LEU A 67 -1.79 -3.39 -5.08
C LEU A 67 -0.56 -2.88 -5.82
N PHE A 68 -0.72 -1.79 -6.57
CA PHE A 68 0.40 -1.03 -7.12
C PHE A 68 0.48 0.29 -6.36
N LEU A 69 1.65 0.53 -5.76
CA LEU A 69 1.93 1.73 -4.98
C LEU A 69 2.97 2.56 -5.72
N VAL A 70 2.79 3.88 -5.72
CA VAL A 70 3.75 4.83 -6.28
C VAL A 70 4.04 5.92 -5.26
N GLU A 71 5.26 6.42 -5.25
CA GLU A 71 5.62 7.58 -4.44
C GLU A 71 4.72 8.76 -4.79
N GLU A 72 4.16 9.41 -3.78
CA GLU A 72 3.44 10.66 -3.96
C GLU A 72 4.46 11.79 -3.90
N LEU A 73 4.73 12.38 -5.08
CA LEU A 73 5.60 13.55 -5.17
C LEU A 73 4.95 14.72 -4.42
N PRO A 74 5.76 15.61 -3.82
CA PRO A 74 5.24 16.84 -3.25
C PRO A 74 4.43 17.58 -4.31
N SER A 75 3.22 18.02 -3.96
CA SER A 75 2.50 18.96 -4.80
C SER A 75 3.33 20.24 -4.88
N GLU A 76 3.79 20.60 -6.08
CA GLU A 76 4.38 21.91 -6.30
C GLU A 76 3.32 22.97 -5.94
N SER A 77 3.70 23.90 -5.09
CA SER A 77 2.83 24.98 -4.58
C SER A 77 3.15 26.28 -5.28
#